data_AF-A0A7Y5WCQ2-F1
#
_entry.id   AF-A0A7Y5WCQ2-F1
#
_cell.length_a   1.000
_cell.length_b   1.000
_cell.length_c   1.000
_cell.angle_alpha   90.00
_cell.angle_beta   90.00
_cell.angle_gamma   90.00
#
_symmetry.space_group_name_H-M   'P 1'
#
loop_
_entity.id
_entity.type
_entity.pdbx_description
1 polymer ?
#
loop_
_entity_poly.entity_id
_entity_poly.type
_entity_poly.pdbx_seq_one_letter_code
_entity_poly.pdbx_strand_id
1 'polypeptide(L)'
;MTSENTQPDAPTPVAGATPFVQTYFHGTKADLRIGDLIKPGFHSNYGQRKNAPFIFLSATLDAAIWGAELAVGDGPERIYLAEPTGAIEDDPDLTDKKFPGNPTKSYRSREPFRVVGEVTVWIGHPAEQVKAMKEALKKLSEQGYHSLNDEQS
;
A
#
# COMPACT_ATOMS: atom_id res chain seq x y z
N MET A 1 -51.21 -43.05 4.67
CA MET A 1 -49.75 -43.20 4.80
C MET A 1 -49.14 -42.52 3.60
N THR A 2 -48.78 -41.25 3.73
CA THR A 2 -48.12 -40.46 2.68
C THR A 2 -46.62 -40.63 2.86
N SER A 3 -45.95 -41.23 1.90
CA SER A 3 -44.50 -41.41 1.89
C SER A 3 -43.83 -40.07 1.63
N GLU A 4 -43.08 -39.56 2.61
CA GLU A 4 -42.15 -38.44 2.43
C GLU A 4 -40.98 -38.88 1.55
N ASN A 5 -40.80 -38.18 0.44
CA ASN A 5 -39.68 -38.35 -0.47
C ASN A 5 -38.51 -37.48 0.05
N THR A 6 -37.69 -38.03 0.94
CA THR A 6 -36.48 -37.36 1.41
C THR A 6 -35.40 -37.47 0.35
N GLN A 7 -35.28 -36.42 -0.46
CA GLN A 7 -34.14 -36.23 -1.36
C GLN A 7 -32.94 -35.83 -0.49
N PRO A 8 -31.79 -36.52 -0.58
CA PRO A 8 -30.63 -36.17 0.24
C PRO A 8 -30.10 -34.80 -0.18
N ASP A 9 -29.91 -33.92 0.81
CA ASP A 9 -29.26 -32.63 0.62
C ASP A 9 -27.93 -32.82 -0.11
N ALA A 10 -27.76 -32.10 -1.22
CA ALA A 10 -26.52 -32.09 -1.97
C ALA A 10 -25.40 -31.54 -1.06
N PRO A 11 -24.20 -32.15 -1.06
CA PRO A 11 -23.10 -31.68 -0.24
C PRO A 11 -22.71 -30.26 -0.67
N THR A 12 -22.75 -29.33 0.28
CA THR A 12 -22.22 -27.97 0.11
C THR A 12 -20.77 -28.07 -0.35
N PRO A 13 -20.35 -27.37 -1.43
CA PRO A 13 -18.96 -27.42 -1.86
C PRO A 13 -18.07 -26.88 -0.73
N VAL A 14 -17.25 -27.75 -0.14
CA VAL A 14 -16.13 -27.33 0.70
C VAL A 14 -15.26 -26.45 -0.18
N ALA A 15 -15.17 -25.16 0.14
CA ALA A 15 -14.31 -24.23 -0.58
C ALA A 15 -12.90 -24.83 -0.63
N GLY A 16 -12.44 -25.17 -1.84
CA GLY A 16 -11.14 -25.81 -2.04
C GLY A 16 -10.02 -24.91 -1.51
N ALA A 17 -8.91 -25.52 -1.09
CA ALA A 17 -7.72 -24.78 -0.69
C ALA A 17 -7.28 -23.84 -1.83
N THR A 18 -7.15 -22.54 -1.54
CA THR A 18 -6.63 -21.55 -2.49
C THR A 18 -5.14 -21.32 -2.24
N PRO A 19 -4.35 -21.02 -3.28
CA PRO A 19 -2.95 -20.65 -3.10
C PRO A 19 -2.82 -19.35 -2.32
N PHE A 20 -1.70 -19.18 -1.61
CA PHE A 20 -1.36 -17.91 -0.97
C PHE A 20 -1.09 -16.85 -2.04
N VAL A 21 -1.74 -15.69 -1.91
CA VAL A 21 -1.61 -14.59 -2.88
C VAL A 21 -0.38 -13.75 -2.52
N GLN A 22 0.37 -13.32 -3.53
CA GLN A 22 1.48 -12.39 -3.31
C GLN A 22 0.99 -11.14 -2.56
N THR A 23 1.55 -10.93 -1.38
CA THR A 23 1.23 -9.81 -0.49
C THR A 23 2.39 -8.83 -0.47
N TYR A 24 2.09 -7.53 -0.30
CA TYR A 24 3.06 -6.44 -0.28
C TYR A 24 2.93 -5.63 1.01
N PHE A 25 3.89 -4.76 1.25
CA PHE A 25 3.87 -3.82 2.37
C PHE A 25 3.29 -2.47 1.96
N HIS A 26 2.47 -1.88 2.80
CA HIS A 26 1.95 -0.53 2.67
C HIS A 26 2.25 0.26 3.94
N GLY A 27 3.20 1.19 3.86
CA GLY A 27 3.52 2.13 4.94
C GLY A 27 2.60 3.34 4.94
N THR A 28 2.01 3.66 6.08
CA THR A 28 1.07 4.79 6.23
C THR A 28 0.93 5.21 7.69
N LYS A 29 0.20 6.29 7.93
CA LYS A 29 -0.29 6.69 9.27
C LYS A 29 -1.80 6.52 9.45
N ALA A 30 -2.47 5.98 8.44
CA ALA A 30 -3.89 5.66 8.53
C ALA A 30 -4.12 4.50 9.52
N ASP A 31 -5.15 4.63 10.34
CA ASP A 31 -5.62 3.58 11.24
C ASP A 31 -6.59 2.66 10.48
N LEU A 32 -6.07 1.55 9.97
CA LEU A 32 -6.77 0.59 9.12
C LEU A 32 -6.89 -0.74 9.87
N ARG A 33 -7.91 -1.51 9.50
CA ARG A 33 -8.18 -2.84 10.02
C ARG A 33 -8.04 -3.88 8.92
N ILE A 34 -7.81 -5.13 9.33
CA ILE A 34 -7.87 -6.27 8.41
C ILE A 34 -9.25 -6.28 7.74
N GLY A 35 -9.26 -6.41 6.41
CA GLY A 35 -10.44 -6.34 5.55
C GLY A 35 -10.70 -4.96 4.95
N ASP A 36 -10.09 -3.88 5.47
CA ASP A 36 -10.24 -2.55 4.90
C ASP A 36 -9.62 -2.47 3.50
N LEU A 37 -10.15 -1.54 2.69
CA LEU A 37 -9.62 -1.22 1.37
C LEU A 37 -8.87 0.12 1.41
N ILE A 38 -7.58 0.07 1.09
CA ILE A 38 -6.76 1.25 0.79
C ILE A 38 -7.15 1.72 -0.60
N LYS A 39 -7.62 2.96 -0.75
CA LYS A 39 -8.14 3.50 -2.02
C LYS A 39 -7.45 4.82 -2.38
N PRO A 40 -7.32 5.14 -3.69
CA PRO A 40 -6.92 6.47 -4.12
C PRO A 40 -7.88 7.54 -3.57
N GLY A 41 -7.35 8.74 -3.29
CA GLY A 41 -8.16 9.87 -2.83
C GLY A 41 -8.77 9.77 -1.42
N PHE A 42 -8.67 8.63 -0.72
CA PHE A 42 -9.07 8.49 0.68
C PHE A 42 -7.84 8.29 1.57
N HIS A 43 -7.68 9.14 2.58
CA HIS A 43 -6.56 9.10 3.54
C HIS A 43 -5.16 9.13 2.89
N SER A 44 -5.00 9.74 1.71
CA SER A 44 -3.66 9.89 1.11
C SER A 44 -2.88 10.95 1.89
N ASN A 45 -1.89 10.47 2.62
CA ASN A 45 -0.93 11.18 3.43
C ASN A 45 0.09 12.02 2.61
N TYR A 46 -0.40 12.75 1.60
CA TYR A 46 0.30 13.85 0.93
C TYR A 46 -0.64 15.06 0.99
N GLY A 47 -0.34 16.01 1.88
CA GLY A 47 -1.12 17.23 2.06
C GLY A 47 -1.38 17.92 0.72
N GLN A 48 -2.63 18.39 0.55
CA GLN A 48 -3.18 19.11 -0.61
C GLN A 48 -3.50 18.32 -1.90
N ARG A 49 -3.28 17.01 -2.00
CA ARG A 49 -3.69 16.27 -3.22
C ARG A 49 -5.08 15.66 -3.07
N LYS A 50 -6.11 16.50 -3.25
CA LYS A 50 -7.52 16.05 -3.39
C LYS A 50 -7.73 15.00 -4.50
N ASN A 51 -6.71 14.71 -5.33
CA ASN A 51 -6.77 13.84 -6.49
C ASN A 51 -5.53 12.95 -6.64
N ALA A 52 -4.93 12.42 -5.57
CA ALA A 52 -3.85 11.43 -5.72
C ALA A 52 -4.39 10.19 -6.46
N PRO A 53 -4.02 9.94 -7.72
CA PRO A 53 -4.68 8.92 -8.54
C PRO A 53 -4.19 7.51 -8.22
N PHE A 54 -3.09 7.41 -7.46
CA PHE A 54 -2.42 6.16 -7.16
C PHE A 54 -2.32 5.91 -5.66
N ILE A 55 -2.30 4.62 -5.31
CA ILE A 55 -1.90 4.08 -4.01
C ILE A 55 -0.63 3.25 -4.19
N PHE A 56 0.19 3.20 -3.15
CA PHE A 56 1.55 2.67 -3.23
C PHE A 56 1.75 1.45 -2.34
N LEU A 57 2.58 0.51 -2.80
CA LEU A 57 3.01 -0.64 -2.02
C LEU A 57 4.46 -1.00 -2.37
N SER A 58 5.09 -1.86 -1.57
CA SER A 58 6.44 -2.32 -1.82
C SER A 58 6.62 -3.80 -1.50
N ALA A 59 7.50 -4.48 -2.22
CA ALA A 59 7.96 -5.83 -1.84
C ALA A 59 9.18 -5.80 -0.89
N THR A 60 9.67 -4.62 -0.49
CA THR A 60 10.71 -4.45 0.53
C THR A 60 10.17 -3.74 1.76
N LEU A 61 10.58 -4.21 2.94
CA LEU A 61 10.17 -3.60 4.21
C LEU A 61 10.76 -2.19 4.36
N ASP A 62 12.00 -1.97 3.94
CA ASP A 62 12.69 -0.67 4.03
C ASP A 62 11.91 0.45 3.32
N ALA A 63 11.44 0.22 2.10
CA ALA A 63 10.63 1.20 1.37
C ALA A 63 9.27 1.43 2.03
N ALA A 64 8.68 0.42 2.68
CA ALA A 64 7.44 0.59 3.43
C ALA A 64 7.66 1.34 4.75
N ILE A 65 8.80 1.17 5.42
CA ILE A 65 9.20 1.99 6.57
C ILE A 65 9.27 3.46 6.15
N TRP A 66 9.95 3.76 5.04
CA TRP A 66 9.95 5.12 4.47
C TRP A 66 8.53 5.64 4.19
N GLY A 67 7.66 4.79 3.62
CA GLY A 67 6.25 5.14 3.38
C GLY A 67 5.50 5.53 4.65
N ALA A 68 5.73 4.83 5.77
CA ALA A 68 5.11 5.13 7.05
C ALA A 68 5.69 6.41 7.69
N GLU A 69 7.02 6.55 7.71
CA GLU A 69 7.71 7.68 8.33
C GLU A 69 7.50 9.01 7.60
N LEU A 70 7.39 8.96 6.27
CA LEU A 70 7.18 10.13 5.41
C LEU A 70 5.70 10.46 5.19
N ALA A 71 4.79 9.57 5.58
CA ALA A 71 3.36 9.85 5.51
C ALA A 71 3.01 11.13 6.32
N VAL A 72 2.25 12.02 5.68
CA VAL A 72 1.54 13.12 6.33
C VAL A 72 0.51 12.59 7.32
N GLY A 73 0.17 13.39 8.32
CA GLY A 73 -0.77 13.05 9.37
C GLY A 73 -0.09 12.86 10.72
N ASP A 74 -0.89 12.98 11.76
CA ASP A 74 -0.46 12.95 13.16
C ASP A 74 -0.67 11.57 13.81
N GLY A 75 -1.20 10.61 13.04
CA GLY A 75 -1.35 9.22 13.47
C GLY A 75 -0.01 8.50 13.63
N PRO A 76 0.01 7.37 14.36
CA PRO A 76 1.19 6.54 14.48
C PRO A 76 1.57 5.95 13.11
N GLU A 77 2.86 5.75 12.92
CA GLU A 77 3.42 5.08 11.74
C GLU A 77 3.08 3.59 11.79
N ARG A 78 2.56 3.07 10.69
CA ARG A 78 2.07 1.68 10.56
C ARG A 78 2.48 1.08 9.23
N ILE A 79 2.68 -0.23 9.22
CA ILE A 79 3.00 -0.99 8.02
C ILE A 79 2.00 -2.13 7.90
N TYR A 80 1.18 -2.10 6.85
CA TYR A 80 0.19 -3.13 6.58
C TYR A 80 0.69 -4.13 5.54
N LEU A 81 0.24 -5.37 5.68
CA LEU A 81 0.27 -6.38 4.63
C LEU A 81 -0.96 -6.17 3.76
N ALA A 82 -0.75 -5.94 2.47
CA ALA A 82 -1.79 -5.57 1.53
C ALA A 82 -1.76 -6.44 0.27
N GLU A 83 -2.93 -6.94 -0.12
CA GLU A 83 -3.13 -7.65 -1.37
C GLU A 83 -3.70 -6.70 -2.44
N PRO A 84 -3.10 -6.63 -3.64
CA PRO A 84 -3.67 -5.85 -4.72
C PRO A 84 -5.01 -6.44 -5.18
N THR A 85 -6.03 -5.61 -5.39
CA THR A 85 -7.28 -6.07 -6.01
C THR A 85 -7.26 -5.97 -7.53
N GLY A 86 -6.19 -5.43 -8.11
CA GLY A 86 -6.01 -5.23 -9.54
C GLY A 86 -4.55 -5.10 -9.93
N ALA A 87 -4.30 -4.56 -11.13
CA ALA A 87 -2.95 -4.42 -11.67
C ALA A 87 -2.12 -3.41 -10.87
N ILE A 88 -0.84 -3.75 -10.69
CA ILE A 88 0.19 -2.85 -10.14
C ILE A 88 1.24 -2.58 -11.21
N GLU A 89 1.87 -1.41 -11.15
CA GLU A 89 2.97 -1.02 -12.02
C GLU A 89 4.12 -0.43 -11.20
N ASP A 90 5.34 -0.46 -11.74
CA ASP A 90 6.50 0.13 -11.09
C ASP A 90 6.28 1.61 -10.77
N ASP A 91 6.69 2.05 -9.57
CA ASP A 91 6.63 3.46 -9.19
C ASP A 91 7.65 4.26 -10.01
N PRO A 92 7.22 5.20 -10.87
CA PRO A 92 8.12 5.94 -11.72
C PRO A 92 8.99 6.92 -10.94
N ASP A 93 8.71 7.27 -9.69
CA ASP A 93 9.61 8.11 -8.89
C ASP A 93 10.80 7.32 -8.34
N LEU A 94 10.70 5.99 -8.29
CA LEU A 94 11.69 5.10 -7.66
C LEU A 94 12.34 4.11 -8.64
N THR A 95 11.85 4.05 -9.87
CA THR A 95 12.31 3.13 -10.92
C THR A 95 13.10 3.87 -12.00
N ASP A 96 14.25 3.31 -12.40
CA ASP A 96 15.13 3.86 -13.43
C ASP A 96 15.55 5.33 -13.20
N LYS A 97 15.69 5.72 -11.93
CA LYS A 97 16.17 7.06 -11.52
C LYS A 97 17.65 7.05 -11.22
N LYS A 98 17.99 6.70 -9.97
CA LYS A 98 19.38 6.68 -9.50
C LYS A 98 20.09 5.39 -9.89
N PHE A 99 19.33 4.30 -10.00
CA PHE A 99 19.82 2.96 -10.32
C PHE A 99 18.89 2.34 -11.38
N PRO A 100 19.42 1.43 -12.23
CA PRO A 100 18.61 0.75 -13.23
C PRO A 100 17.60 -0.20 -12.59
N GLY A 101 16.40 -0.27 -13.19
CA GLY A 101 15.26 -1.04 -12.75
C GLY A 101 14.61 -0.52 -11.48
N ASN A 102 13.87 -1.41 -10.81
CA ASN A 102 13.16 -1.14 -9.55
C ASN A 102 13.85 -1.88 -8.38
N PRO A 103 14.93 -1.32 -7.80
CA PRO A 103 15.67 -1.97 -6.71
C PRO A 103 14.90 -1.96 -5.38
N THR A 104 14.08 -0.94 -5.13
CA THR A 104 13.25 -0.84 -3.93
C THR A 104 12.03 -1.74 -3.99
N LYS A 105 11.69 -2.25 -5.19
CA LYS A 105 10.47 -3.02 -5.46
C LYS A 105 9.23 -2.23 -5.05
N SER A 106 9.21 -0.95 -5.40
CA SER A 106 8.10 -0.03 -5.13
C SER A 106 7.16 -0.01 -6.33
N TYR A 107 5.86 -0.11 -6.05
CA TYR A 107 4.83 -0.14 -7.08
C TYR A 107 3.69 0.79 -6.72
N ARG A 108 2.87 1.11 -7.72
CA ARG A 108 1.66 1.92 -7.59
C ARG A 108 0.47 1.24 -8.29
N SER A 109 -0.74 1.65 -7.92
CA SER A 109 -1.99 1.14 -8.50
C SER A 109 -3.09 2.21 -8.43
N ARG A 110 -3.99 2.19 -9.41
CA ARG A 110 -5.28 2.92 -9.36
C ARG A 110 -6.38 2.07 -8.71
N GLU A 111 -6.22 0.75 -8.72
CA GLU A 111 -7.13 -0.20 -8.07
C GLU A 111 -6.80 -0.34 -6.58
N PRO A 112 -7.81 -0.55 -5.70
CA PRO A 112 -7.61 -0.66 -4.26
C PRO A 112 -6.66 -1.79 -3.82
N PHE A 113 -6.19 -1.70 -2.57
CA PHE A 113 -5.52 -2.81 -1.90
C PHE A 113 -6.32 -3.27 -0.68
N ARG A 114 -6.41 -4.58 -0.45
CA ARG A 114 -7.05 -5.14 0.74
C ARG A 114 -6.01 -5.35 1.84
N VAL A 115 -6.27 -4.81 3.03
CA VAL A 115 -5.45 -5.07 4.21
C VAL A 115 -5.72 -6.50 4.69
N VAL A 116 -4.66 -7.31 4.78
CA VAL A 116 -4.71 -8.70 5.25
C VAL A 116 -3.92 -8.93 6.54
N GLY A 117 -3.16 -7.93 6.99
CA GLY A 117 -2.41 -7.98 8.24
C GLY A 117 -1.67 -6.68 8.54
N GLU A 118 -0.98 -6.63 9.67
CA GLU A 118 -0.13 -5.53 10.09
C GLU A 118 1.21 -6.08 10.56
N VAL A 119 2.31 -5.44 10.15
CA VAL A 119 3.65 -5.70 10.65
C VAL A 119 3.84 -4.86 11.91
N THR A 120 3.85 -5.51 13.07
CA THR A 120 3.90 -4.82 14.37
C THR A 120 5.31 -4.68 14.94
N VAL A 121 6.27 -5.45 14.42
CA VAL A 121 7.67 -5.43 14.88
C VAL A 121 8.56 -5.05 13.70
N TRP A 122 9.00 -3.80 13.70
CA TRP A 122 9.96 -3.26 12.74
C TRP A 122 10.77 -2.14 13.41
N ILE A 123 11.93 -1.85 12.84
CA ILE A 123 12.85 -0.83 13.34
C ILE A 123 12.84 0.30 12.32
N GLY A 124 12.44 1.48 12.77
CA GLY A 124 12.49 2.69 11.95
C GLY A 124 13.91 3.18 11.70
N HIS A 125 14.04 4.13 10.78
CA HIS A 125 15.29 4.82 10.53
C HIS A 125 15.66 5.74 11.70
N PRO A 126 16.95 6.06 11.88
CA PRO A 126 17.38 7.11 12.79
C PRO A 126 16.62 8.42 12.57
N ALA A 127 16.17 9.06 13.65
CA ALA A 127 15.36 10.29 13.58
C ALA A 127 16.02 11.41 12.75
N GLU A 128 17.33 11.57 12.84
CA GLU A 128 18.10 12.53 12.03
C GLU A 128 18.03 12.21 10.53
N GLN A 129 18.03 10.93 10.16
CA GLN A 129 17.90 10.49 8.77
C GLN A 129 16.50 10.81 8.21
N VAL A 130 15.46 10.52 8.99
CA VAL A 130 14.07 10.85 8.62
C VAL A 130 13.89 12.36 8.48
N LYS A 131 14.42 13.14 9.42
CA LYS A 131 14.39 14.60 9.39
C LYS A 131 15.09 15.16 8.15
N ALA A 132 16.32 14.71 7.88
CA ALA A 132 17.07 15.12 6.70
C ALA A 132 16.33 14.81 5.40
N MET A 133 15.68 13.65 5.31
CA MET A 133 14.87 13.27 4.14
C MET A 133 13.66 14.19 3.97
N LYS A 134 12.89 14.45 5.05
CA LYS A 134 11.74 15.38 5.01
C LYS A 134 12.15 16.78 4.57
N GLU A 135 13.29 17.28 5.07
CA GLU A 135 13.84 18.57 4.66
C GLU A 135 14.27 18.59 3.20
N ALA A 136 14.88 17.51 2.70
CA ALA A 136 15.27 17.39 1.29
C ALA A 136 14.06 17.39 0.35
N LEU A 137 13.02 16.61 0.69
CA LEU A 137 11.76 16.58 -0.06
C LEU A 137 11.08 17.96 -0.09
N LYS A 138 11.08 18.67 1.04
CA LYS A 138 10.55 20.04 1.12
C LYS A 138 11.31 20.99 0.18
N LYS A 139 12.64 20.96 0.20
CA LYS A 139 13.49 21.80 -0.67
C LYS A 139 13.26 21.50 -2.16
N LEU A 140 13.12 20.22 -2.52
CA LEU A 140 12.80 19.82 -3.90
C LEU A 140 11.46 20.40 -4.35
N SER A 141 10.44 20.33 -3.50
CA SER A 141 9.13 20.92 -3.78
C SER A 141 9.19 22.45 -3.93
N GLU A 142 9.99 23.15 -3.10
CA GLU A 142 10.18 24.60 -3.19
C GLU A 142 10.92 25.01 -4.47
N GLN A 143 11.72 24.11 -5.05
CA GLN A 143 12.43 24.29 -6.32
C GLN A 143 11.57 23.96 -7.55
N GLY A 144 10.31 23.54 -7.36
CA GLY A 144 9.39 23.20 -8.44
C GLY A 144 9.56 21.78 -8.99
N TYR A 145 10.30 20.91 -8.30
CA TYR A 145 10.28 19.47 -8.62
C TYR A 145 9.02 18.85 -8.05
N HIS A 146 8.25 18.21 -8.93
CA HIS A 146 7.01 17.51 -8.57
C HIS A 146 7.16 16.02 -8.83
N SER A 147 6.31 15.24 -8.15
CA SER A 147 6.28 13.79 -8.28
C SER A 147 5.64 13.42 -9.62
N LEU A 148 6.19 12.40 -10.29
CA LEU A 148 5.61 11.85 -11.53
C LEU A 148 4.28 11.14 -11.27
N ASN A 149 3.93 10.94 -10.00
CA ASN A 149 2.66 10.39 -9.58
C ASN A 149 1.53 11.43 -9.52
N ASP A 150 1.82 12.71 -9.76
CA ASP A 150 0.83 13.82 -9.72
C ASP A 150 0.19 14.15 -11.04
N GLU A 151 0.83 13.77 -12.13
CA GLU A 151 0.37 14.09 -13.46
C GLU A 151 -0.82 13.18 -13.80
N GLN A 152 -1.97 13.79 -14.11
CA GLN A 152 -3.12 13.07 -14.66
C GLN A 152 -2.75 12.64 -16.09
N SER A 153 -2.29 11.39 -16.25
CA SER A 153 -2.24 10.72 -17.55
C SER A 153 -3.62 10.21 -17.94
#